data_AF-A0A7Y9FJB4-F1
#
_entry.id   AF-A0A7Y9FJB4-F1
#
_cell.length_a   1.000
_cell.length_b   1.000
_cell.length_c   1.000
_cell.angle_alpha   90.00
_cell.angle_beta   90.00
_cell.angle_gamma   90.00
#
_symmetry.space_group_name_H-M   'P 1'
#
loop_
_entity.id
_entity.type
_entity.pdbx_description
1 polymer ?
#
loop_
_entity_poly.entity_id
_entity_poly.type
_entity_poly.pdbx_seq_one_letter_code
_entity_poly.pdbx_strand_id
1 'polypeptide(L)'
;MDQRPIISLDMDESLRTALYAAAAWRHMPVDDYIRDVLATAVRMDTDLAAFVQEGVDSADRGELIGQDDMEAWFEARYRSAAAE
;
A
#
# COMPACT_ATOMS: atom_id res chain seq x y z
N MET A 1 28.20 10.01 16.64
CA MET A 1 28.01 10.30 15.20
C MET A 1 26.80 9.50 14.75
N ASP A 2 25.75 10.18 14.28
CA ASP A 2 24.56 9.56 13.70
C ASP A 2 24.96 8.95 12.34
N GLN A 3 25.29 7.65 12.33
CA GLN A 3 25.69 6.96 11.10
C GLN A 3 24.44 6.54 10.33
N ARG A 4 23.92 7.45 9.49
CA ARG A 4 22.85 7.09 8.56
C ARG A 4 23.43 6.14 7.50
N PRO A 5 22.81 4.99 7.26
CA PRO A 5 23.27 4.06 6.24
C PRO A 5 23.16 4.71 4.85
N ILE A 6 24.21 4.58 4.04
CA ILE A 6 24.19 4.94 2.62
C ILE A 6 23.81 3.69 1.84
N ILE A 7 22.73 3.78 1.06
CA ILE A 7 22.31 2.71 0.15
C ILE A 7 22.71 3.14 -1.26
N SER A 8 23.63 2.38 -1.88
CA SER A 8 23.97 2.57 -3.29
C SER A 8 23.02 1.74 -4.15
N LEU A 9 22.38 2.38 -5.11
CA LEU A 9 21.45 1.74 -6.04
C LEU A 9 22.01 1.86 -7.46
N ASP A 10 22.13 0.73 -8.14
CA ASP A 10 22.38 0.74 -9.58
C ASP A 10 21.06 1.05 -10.28
N MET A 11 21.05 2.11 -11.09
CA MET A 11 19.85 2.61 -11.76
C MET A 11 20.18 2.85 -13.23
N ASP A 12 19.38 2.26 -14.11
CA ASP A 12 19.44 2.61 -15.52
C ASP A 12 18.96 4.06 -15.76
N GLU A 13 19.25 4.56 -16.96
CA GLU A 13 18.90 5.93 -17.35
C GLU A 13 17.39 6.18 -17.30
N SER A 14 16.59 5.17 -17.62
CA SER A 14 15.14 5.28 -17.73
C SER A 14 14.51 5.49 -16.36
N LEU A 15 14.88 4.65 -15.39
CA LEU A 15 14.44 4.76 -14.00
C LEU A 15 14.90 6.08 -13.40
N ARG A 16 16.16 6.46 -13.63
CA ARG A 16 16.68 7.74 -13.14
C ARG A 16 15.86 8.91 -13.69
N THR A 17 15.64 8.96 -15.00
CA THR A 17 14.85 10.02 -15.64
C THR A 17 13.43 10.09 -15.06
N ALA A 18 12.78 8.94 -14.86
CA ALA A 18 11.44 8.88 -14.29
C ALA A 18 11.39 9.41 -12.85
N LEU A 19 12.38 9.07 -12.01
CA LEU A 19 12.47 9.56 -10.63
C LEU A 19 12.63 11.09 -10.57
N TYR A 20 13.51 11.66 -11.41
CA TYR A 20 13.69 13.11 -11.47
C TYR A 20 12.41 13.83 -11.96
N ALA A 21 11.75 13.30 -12.99
CA ALA A 21 10.51 13.88 -13.49
C ALA A 21 9.39 13.83 -12.43
N ALA A 22 9.26 12.71 -11.72
CA ALA A 22 8.25 12.54 -10.67
C ALA A 22 8.52 13.42 -9.45
N ALA A 23 9.78 13.63 -9.08
CA ALA A 23 10.19 14.55 -8.02
C ALA A 23 9.89 16.01 -8.41
N ALA A 24 10.21 16.40 -9.65
CA ALA A 24 9.94 17.73 -10.19
C ALA A 24 8.44 18.04 -10.21
N TRP A 25 7.59 17.09 -10.64
CA TRP A 25 6.13 17.24 -10.63
C TRP A 25 5.57 17.48 -9.21
N ARG A 26 6.22 16.93 -8.18
CA ARG A 26 5.84 17.13 -6.75
C ARG A 26 6.53 18.31 -6.10
N HIS A 27 7.34 19.07 -6.84
CA HIS A 27 8.16 20.16 -6.30
C HIS A 27 9.05 19.72 -5.13
N MET A 28 9.64 18.53 -5.22
CA MET A 28 10.43 17.90 -4.16
C MET A 28 11.86 17.58 -4.67
N PRO A 29 12.91 17.65 -3.81
CA PRO A 29 14.22 17.12 -4.13
C PRO A 29 14.16 15.62 -4.46
N VAL A 30 14.96 15.17 -5.44
CA VAL A 30 14.92 13.77 -5.89
C VAL A 30 15.24 12.76 -4.79
N ASP A 31 16.18 13.09 -3.89
CA ASP A 31 16.56 12.21 -2.77
C ASP A 31 15.43 12.06 -1.75
N ASP A 32 14.68 13.14 -1.50
CA ASP A 32 13.52 13.12 -0.61
C ASP A 32 12.38 12.32 -1.24
N TYR A 33 12.18 12.47 -2.56
CA TYR A 33 11.20 11.69 -3.31
C TYR A 33 11.53 10.20 -3.28
N ILE A 34 12.78 9.81 -3.52
CA ILE A 34 13.22 8.42 -3.46
C ILE A 34 13.00 7.85 -2.05
N ARG A 35 13.34 8.61 -1.01
CA ARG A 35 13.10 8.22 0.39
C ARG A 35 11.62 8.00 0.67
N ASP A 36 10.76 8.90 0.20
CA ASP A 36 9.30 8.81 0.38
C ASP A 36 8.70 7.60 -0.35
N VAL A 37 9.14 7.35 -1.58
CA VAL A 37 8.71 6.17 -2.37
C VAL A 37 9.12 4.88 -1.66
N LEU A 38 10.37 4.79 -1.19
CA LEU A 38 10.85 3.60 -0.46
C LEU A 38 10.08 3.40 0.86
N ALA A 39 9.86 4.48 1.63
CA ALA A 39 9.09 4.42 2.86
C ALA A 39 7.65 3.98 2.59
N THR A 40 7.03 4.49 1.54
CA THR A 40 5.68 4.12 1.12
C THR A 40 5.59 2.67 0.71
N ALA A 41 6.54 2.16 -0.09
CA ALA A 41 6.57 0.76 -0.51
C ALA A 41 6.65 -0.19 0.70
N VAL A 42 7.61 0.06 1.61
CA VAL A 42 7.79 -0.76 2.82
C VAL A 42 6.55 -0.71 3.72
N ARG A 43 5.94 0.46 3.87
CA ARG A 43 4.71 0.61 4.65
C ARG A 43 3.56 -0.17 4.01
N MET A 44 3.35 -0.07 2.69
CA MET A 44 2.31 -0.80 1.99
C MET A 44 2.47 -2.31 2.11
N ASP A 45 3.69 -2.83 2.01
CA ASP A 45 3.96 -4.26 2.20
C ASP A 45 3.64 -4.71 3.63
N THR A 46 4.00 -3.88 4.62
CA THR A 46 3.71 -4.15 6.03
C THR A 46 2.21 -4.11 6.32
N ASP A 47 1.53 -3.08 5.82
CA ASP A 47 0.08 -2.89 5.99
C ASP A 47 -0.70 -4.05 5.34
N LEU A 48 -0.27 -4.51 4.15
CA LEU A 48 -0.87 -5.66 3.48
C LEU A 48 -0.64 -6.96 4.26
N ALA A 49 0.59 -7.19 4.75
CA ALA A 49 0.89 -8.36 5.56
C ALA A 49 0.04 -8.40 6.84
N ALA A 50 -0.10 -7.25 7.52
CA ALA A 50 -0.94 -7.12 8.69
C ALA A 50 -2.42 -7.38 8.38
N PHE A 51 -2.94 -6.85 7.26
CA PHE A 51 -4.31 -7.09 6.82
C PHE A 51 -4.59 -8.57 6.56
N VAL A 52 -3.68 -9.26 5.85
CA VAL A 52 -3.80 -10.70 5.59
C VAL A 52 -3.77 -11.49 6.90
N GLN A 53 -2.86 -11.14 7.82
CA GLN A 53 -2.74 -11.83 9.09
C GLN A 53 -4.00 -11.69 9.95
N GLU A 54 -4.63 -10.52 10.00
CA GLU A 54 -5.91 -10.36 10.71
C GLU A 54 -7.01 -11.27 10.13
N GLY A 55 -7.05 -11.43 8.81
CA GLY A 55 -7.98 -12.36 8.15
C GLY A 55 -7.73 -13.83 8.52
N VAL A 56 -6.46 -14.23 8.59
CA VAL A 56 -6.05 -15.57 9.06
C VAL A 56 -6.46 -15.76 10.52
N ASP A 57 -6.16 -14.79 11.38
CA ASP A 57 -6.48 -14.88 12.81
C ASP A 57 -8.00 -14.94 13.04
N SER A 58 -8.78 -14.22 12.24
CA SER A 58 -10.26 -14.27 12.25
C SER A 58 -10.77 -15.65 11.82
N ALA A 59 -10.20 -16.22 10.75
CA ALA A 59 -10.52 -17.57 10.31
C ALA A 59 -10.18 -18.64 11.37
N ASP A 60 -9.03 -18.53 12.03
CA ASP A 60 -8.59 -19.44 13.09
C ASP A 60 -9.50 -19.35 14.34
N ARG A 61 -10.09 -18.17 14.61
CA ARG A 61 -11.14 -17.99 15.62
C ARG A 61 -12.51 -18.53 15.20
N GLY A 62 -12.67 -18.94 13.95
CA GLY A 62 -13.93 -19.42 13.38
C GLY A 62 -14.91 -18.31 12.97
N GLU A 63 -14.44 -17.06 12.83
CA GLU A 63 -15.22 -15.89 12.41
C GLU A 63 -15.41 -15.85 10.88
N LEU A 64 -15.64 -17.01 10.26
CA LEU A 64 -15.88 -17.13 8.83
C LEU A 64 -17.33 -16.76 8.51
N ILE A 65 -17.51 -15.96 7.47
CA ILE A 65 -18.84 -15.68 6.89
C ILE A 65 -19.11 -16.64 5.74
N GLY A 66 -20.34 -17.14 5.65
CA GLY A 66 -20.78 -17.94 4.50
C GLY A 66 -20.87 -17.10 3.23
N GLN A 67 -20.84 -17.76 2.08
CA GLN A 67 -21.04 -17.11 0.79
C GLN A 67 -22.41 -16.40 0.73
N ASP A 68 -23.48 -17.08 1.15
CA ASP A 68 -24.83 -16.52 1.16
C ASP A 68 -24.94 -15.26 2.03
N ASP A 69 -24.28 -15.26 3.20
CA ASP A 69 -24.26 -14.11 4.12
C ASP A 69 -23.49 -12.92 3.52
N MET A 70 -22.37 -13.21 2.84
CA MET A 70 -21.57 -12.22 2.14
C MET A 70 -22.34 -11.59 0.96
N GLU A 71 -23.01 -12.41 0.15
CA GLU A 71 -23.84 -11.94 -0.98
C GLU A 71 -25.00 -11.07 -0.49
N ALA A 72 -25.72 -11.50 0.54
CA ALA A 72 -26.80 -10.72 1.14
C ALA A 72 -26.32 -9.37 1.67
N TRP A 73 -25.12 -9.32 2.26
CA TRP A 73 -24.49 -8.08 2.72
C TRP A 73 -24.19 -7.12 1.55
N PHE A 74 -23.62 -7.64 0.45
CA PHE A 74 -23.34 -6.83 -0.75
C PHE A 74 -24.63 -6.30 -1.40
N GLU A 75 -25.66 -7.14 -1.54
CA GLU A 75 -26.95 -6.73 -2.12
C GLU A 75 -27.66 -5.65 -1.28
N ALA A 76 -27.60 -5.75 0.04
CA ALA A 76 -28.14 -4.73 0.93
C ALA A 76 -27.42 -3.39 0.74
N ARG A 77 -26.09 -3.42 0.61
CA ARG A 77 -25.27 -2.21 0.42
C ARG A 77 -25.52 -1.55 -0.95
N TYR A 78 -25.66 -2.35 -2.01
CA TYR A 78 -26.00 -1.85 -3.34
C TYR A 78 -27.37 -1.16 -3.36
N ARG A 79 -28.39 -1.77 -2.73
CA ARG A 79 -29.72 -1.17 -2.62
C ARG A 79 -29.71 0.14 -1.83
N SER A 80 -28.90 0.23 -0.78
CA SER A 80 -28.73 1.46 0.00
C SER A 80 -28.08 2.57 -0.82
N ALA A 81 -27.04 2.26 -1.58
CA ALA A 81 -26.34 3.26 -2.41
C ALA A 81 -27.18 3.74 -3.61
N ALA A 82 -28.08 2.90 -4.13
CA ALA A 82 -29.01 3.27 -5.20
C ALA A 82 -30.24 4.08 -4.71
N ALA A 83 -30.41 4.20 -3.40
CA ALA A 83 -31.52 4.93 -2.77
C ALA A 83 -31.12 6.36 -2.31
N GLU A 84 -29.85 6.74 -2.45
CA GLU A 84 -29.31 8.10 -2.28
C GLU A 84 -29.24 8.84 -3.62
#